data_AF-A0A1W9RLZ6-F1
#
_entry.id   AF-A0A1W9RLZ6-F1
#
_cell.length_a   1.000
_cell.length_b   1.000
_cell.length_c   1.000
_cell.angle_alpha   90.00
_cell.angle_beta   90.00
_cell.angle_gamma   90.00
#
_symmetry.space_group_name_H-M   'P 1'
#
loop_
_entity.id
_entity.type
_entity.pdbx_description
1 polymer ?
#
loop_
_entity_poly.entity_id
_entity_poly.type
_entity_poly.pdbx_seq_one_letter_code
_entity_poly.pdbx_strand_id
1 'polypeptide(L)'
;MKKLAVISILALMMVSISSSPAFEQGNERTQAEHLFVQAQKALADGNEDGAESLLKESLNIDPSFTSSIWQLAQIYERQGKLEFARELMLRGLKIEPNATWAKEKLSQIEKSLSDKLIDEIQNYMAEGQYEKAIPKLSLYKSMIPDDPLPYTLLGRCHLALGHLDSARGFLLTSLRLNPSDTRVGSLLDIVDEKIKRSSLDSMVERAKKLLADYEPSSADEARKVLDEILAKDPQNAWAKEKLADLDLVIAKRKKDESSAKKKEEMANRSRAIVSKSKNAFLAALRGLSGHLTAIILGLTAVLLFFDLKKKVSQKKYPLQGSLSLIPILDIVSLVNSNLKTGRMIITTNRIKGEIFFEKGEIVHARWKGYDGKKAFQKLMELKNGSYYFLNHLPKIKHTISEPLSVLLLSMTPHREAPKSTDEKAAETDEFFAKI
;
A
#
# COMPACT_ATOMS: atom_id res chain seq x y z
N MET A 1 -31.68 21.27 63.89
CA MET A 1 -31.42 20.86 62.49
C MET A 1 -30.54 21.83 61.66
N LYS A 2 -30.01 22.94 62.18
CA LYS A 2 -29.18 23.88 61.37
C LYS A 2 -27.65 23.81 61.60
N LYS A 3 -27.14 23.01 62.55
CA LYS A 3 -25.69 22.85 62.81
C LYS A 3 -25.02 21.65 62.12
N LEU A 4 -25.79 20.66 61.64
CA LEU A 4 -25.25 19.53 60.86
C LEU A 4 -25.06 19.85 59.37
N ALA A 5 -25.78 20.84 58.82
CA ALA A 5 -25.68 21.17 57.40
C ALA A 5 -24.38 21.93 57.04
N VAL A 6 -23.71 22.58 58.00
CA VAL A 6 -22.50 23.36 57.75
C VAL A 6 -21.24 22.48 57.70
N ILE A 7 -21.24 21.36 58.44
CA ILE A 7 -20.10 20.42 58.47
C ILE A 7 -20.06 19.56 57.19
N SER A 8 -21.20 19.28 56.56
CA SER A 8 -21.24 18.57 55.27
C SER A 8 -20.80 19.43 54.07
N ILE A 9 -20.83 20.76 54.17
CA ILE A 9 -20.37 21.66 53.10
C ILE A 9 -18.85 21.86 53.17
N LEU A 10 -18.26 21.87 54.38
CA LEU A 10 -16.80 21.89 54.57
C LEU A 10 -16.12 20.55 54.23
N ALA A 11 -16.80 19.42 54.45
CA ALA A 11 -16.30 18.11 54.01
C ALA A 11 -16.38 17.89 52.48
N LEU A 12 -17.25 18.63 51.77
CA LEU A 12 -17.31 18.61 50.30
C LEU A 12 -16.30 19.55 49.63
N MET A 13 -15.79 20.57 50.34
CA MET A 13 -14.70 21.42 49.84
C MET A 13 -13.30 20.81 50.00
N MET A 14 -13.15 19.74 50.79
CA MET A 14 -11.86 19.06 51.03
C MET A 14 -11.59 17.85 50.13
N VAL A 15 -12.52 17.47 49.24
CA VAL A 15 -12.35 16.32 48.31
C VAL A 15 -12.33 16.75 46.83
N SER A 16 -12.25 18.06 46.57
CA SER A 16 -12.08 18.61 45.23
C SER A 16 -10.72 19.29 45.05
N ILE A 17 -9.66 18.76 45.65
CA ILE A 17 -8.32 18.92 45.07
C ILE A 17 -8.29 17.96 43.88
N SER A 18 -9.01 18.32 42.82
CA SER A 18 -8.68 17.88 41.48
C SER A 18 -7.22 18.20 41.28
N SER A 19 -6.39 17.17 41.14
CA SER A 19 -4.99 17.32 40.80
C SER A 19 -4.87 18.25 39.59
N SER A 20 -4.37 19.47 39.83
CA SER A 20 -3.98 20.34 38.74
C SER A 20 -2.90 19.61 37.95
N PRO A 21 -2.97 19.55 36.60
CA PRO A 21 -1.97 18.85 35.79
C PRO A 21 -0.53 19.33 36.04
N ALA A 22 -0.35 20.57 36.50
CA ALA A 22 0.95 21.11 36.89
C ALA A 22 1.54 20.50 38.19
N PHE A 23 0.69 20.01 39.12
CA PHE A 23 1.15 19.39 40.37
C PHE A 23 1.49 17.90 40.18
N GLU A 24 0.75 17.20 39.31
CA GLU A 24 1.10 15.82 38.90
C GLU A 24 2.39 15.79 38.07
N GLN A 25 2.54 16.70 37.10
CA GLN A 25 3.73 16.79 36.25
C GLN A 25 5.02 17.11 37.02
N GLY A 26 4.94 17.91 38.09
CA GLY A 26 6.07 18.20 38.97
C GLY A 26 6.55 16.97 39.75
N ASN A 27 5.64 16.11 40.21
CA ASN A 27 5.97 14.89 40.94
C ASN A 27 6.55 13.81 40.01
N GLU A 28 5.95 13.64 38.82
CA GLU A 28 6.46 12.75 37.77
C GLU A 28 7.88 13.12 37.36
N ARG A 29 8.16 14.43 37.20
CA ARG A 29 9.49 14.93 36.84
C ARG A 29 10.53 14.57 37.90
N THR A 30 10.24 14.80 39.18
CA THR A 30 11.17 14.48 40.27
C THR A 30 11.45 12.99 40.37
N GLN A 31 10.44 12.14 40.13
CA GLN A 31 10.64 10.70 40.12
C GLN A 31 11.52 10.24 38.93
N ALA A 32 11.32 10.82 37.75
CA ALA A 32 12.18 10.57 36.59
C ALA A 32 13.63 11.03 36.84
N GLU A 33 13.82 12.19 37.48
CA GLU A 33 15.15 12.70 37.89
C GLU A 33 15.87 11.77 38.86
N HIS A 34 15.15 11.21 39.83
CA HIS A 34 15.72 10.23 40.76
C HIS A 34 16.21 8.95 40.02
N LEU A 35 15.40 8.42 39.10
CA LEU A 35 15.80 7.27 38.27
C LEU A 35 17.00 7.59 37.38
N PHE A 36 17.07 8.81 36.84
CA PHE A 36 18.21 9.27 36.07
C PHE A 36 19.50 9.32 36.89
N VAL A 37 19.45 9.81 38.14
CA VAL A 37 20.62 9.80 39.04
C VAL A 37 21.07 8.36 39.35
N GLN A 38 20.13 7.44 39.57
CA GLN A 38 20.46 6.03 39.73
C GLN A 38 21.11 5.44 38.48
N ALA A 39 20.62 5.82 37.29
CA ALA A 39 21.21 5.39 36.04
C ALA A 39 22.64 5.91 35.87
N GLN A 40 22.91 7.17 36.23
CA GLN A 40 24.27 7.71 36.22
C GLN A 40 25.21 6.95 37.16
N LYS A 41 24.74 6.58 38.35
CA LYS A 41 25.50 5.73 39.27
C LYS A 41 25.78 4.35 38.65
N ALA A 42 24.78 3.71 38.06
CA ALA A 42 24.95 2.43 37.39
C ALA A 42 25.97 2.52 36.23
N LEU A 43 25.99 3.62 35.46
CA LEU A 43 27.01 3.87 34.44
C LEU A 43 28.41 4.01 35.03
N ALA A 44 28.55 4.71 36.17
CA ALA A 44 29.84 4.84 36.86
C ALA A 44 30.35 3.49 37.38
N ASP A 45 29.44 2.60 37.76
CA ASP A 45 29.74 1.22 38.18
C ASP A 45 29.98 0.27 36.99
N GLY A 46 29.94 0.76 35.74
CA GLY A 46 30.10 -0.04 34.52
C GLY A 46 28.89 -0.90 34.15
N ASN A 47 27.78 -0.77 34.88
CA ASN A 47 26.54 -1.50 34.63
C ASN A 47 25.66 -0.76 33.61
N GLU A 48 26.03 -0.84 32.33
CA GLU A 48 25.28 -0.19 31.24
C GLU A 48 23.86 -0.73 31.08
N ASP A 49 23.63 -2.04 31.26
CA ASP A 49 22.29 -2.66 31.13
C ASP A 49 21.32 -2.17 32.23
N GLY A 50 21.84 -2.04 33.47
CA GLY A 50 21.09 -1.46 34.58
C GLY A 50 20.76 0.01 34.34
N ALA A 51 21.72 0.78 33.83
CA ALA A 51 21.50 2.17 33.46
C ALA A 51 20.46 2.32 32.33
N GLU A 52 20.52 1.48 31.29
CA GLU A 52 19.54 1.46 30.20
C GLU A 52 18.12 1.24 30.75
N SER A 53 17.96 0.28 31.67
CA SER A 53 16.67 -0.05 32.28
C SER A 53 16.11 1.12 33.09
N LEU A 54 16.93 1.75 33.93
CA LEU A 54 16.57 2.91 34.74
C LEU A 54 16.20 4.13 33.88
N LEU A 55 16.93 4.36 32.78
CA LEU A 55 16.64 5.44 31.84
C LEU A 55 15.33 5.22 31.08
N LYS A 56 15.02 3.98 30.70
CA LYS A 56 13.71 3.65 30.12
C LYS A 56 12.58 3.88 31.11
N GLU A 57 12.75 3.48 32.37
CA GLU A 57 11.77 3.72 33.42
C GLU A 57 11.58 5.23 33.65
N SER A 58 12.67 5.98 33.71
CA SER A 58 12.65 7.45 33.78
C SER A 58 11.82 8.06 32.63
N LEU A 59 12.03 7.61 31.39
CA LEU A 59 11.28 8.09 30.23
C LEU A 59 9.83 7.57 30.12
N ASN A 60 9.49 6.49 30.85
CA ASN A 60 8.12 6.05 30.99
C ASN A 60 7.34 6.96 31.96
N ILE A 61 8.02 7.49 32.97
CA ILE A 61 7.42 8.42 33.95
C ILE A 61 7.33 9.82 33.37
N ASP A 62 8.44 10.37 32.88
CA ASP A 62 8.45 11.64 32.17
C ASP A 62 8.98 11.47 30.74
N PRO A 63 8.06 11.34 29.77
CA PRO A 63 8.43 11.25 28.37
C PRO A 63 9.18 12.46 27.80
N SER A 64 9.14 13.61 28.46
CA SER A 64 9.79 14.85 28.04
C SER A 64 11.17 15.04 28.66
N PHE A 65 11.69 14.05 29.41
CA PHE A 65 12.96 14.21 30.11
C PHE A 65 14.19 14.14 29.21
N THR A 66 14.59 15.31 28.71
CA THR A 66 15.71 15.52 27.80
C THR A 66 17.03 14.89 28.26
N SER A 67 17.37 14.95 29.56
CA SER A 67 18.61 14.36 30.08
C SER A 67 18.61 12.84 29.97
N SER A 68 17.47 12.19 30.23
CA SER A 68 17.33 10.75 30.08
C SER A 68 17.34 10.33 28.61
N ILE A 69 16.72 11.13 27.73
CA ILE A 69 16.80 10.96 26.27
C ILE A 69 18.27 11.00 25.81
N TRP A 70 19.04 11.99 26.25
CA TRP A 70 20.44 12.17 25.89
C TRP A 70 21.33 11.01 26.34
N GLN A 71 21.22 10.59 27.61
CA GLN A 71 22.03 9.51 28.14
C GLN A 71 21.68 8.16 27.49
N LEU A 72 20.38 7.89 27.28
CA LEU A 72 19.96 6.65 26.64
C LEU A 72 20.40 6.58 25.18
N ALA A 73 20.37 7.70 24.45
CA ALA A 73 20.86 7.75 23.07
C ALA A 73 22.36 7.44 22.96
N GLN A 74 23.18 7.92 23.90
CA GLN A 74 24.60 7.60 23.93
C GLN A 74 24.86 6.13 24.25
N ILE A 75 24.07 5.52 25.16
CA ILE A 75 24.16 4.07 25.41
C ILE A 75 23.85 3.31 24.11
N TYR A 76 22.79 3.69 23.39
CA TYR A 76 22.43 3.06 22.13
C TYR A 76 23.45 3.26 21.02
N GLU A 77 24.07 4.43 20.94
CA GLU A 77 25.18 4.67 20.04
C GLU A 77 26.38 3.75 20.34
N ARG A 78 26.81 3.65 21.61
CA ARG A 78 27.90 2.74 22.02
C ARG A 78 27.60 1.27 21.73
N GLN A 79 26.34 0.87 21.85
CA GLN A 79 25.87 -0.48 21.53
C GLN A 79 25.67 -0.71 20.02
N GLY A 80 25.90 0.29 19.15
CA GLY A 80 25.68 0.19 17.70
C GLY A 80 24.21 0.18 17.27
N LYS A 81 23.29 0.48 18.20
CA LYS A 81 21.83 0.60 18.01
C LYS A 81 21.47 2.01 17.51
N LEU A 82 22.08 2.41 16.39
CA LEU A 82 22.03 3.78 15.87
C LEU A 82 20.62 4.24 15.53
N GLU A 83 19.73 3.35 15.09
CA GLU A 83 18.33 3.65 14.78
C GLU A 83 17.54 4.08 16.02
N PHE A 84 17.81 3.43 17.17
CA PHE A 84 17.20 3.79 18.44
C PHE A 84 17.77 5.11 18.98
N ALA A 85 19.08 5.30 18.86
CA ALA A 85 19.73 6.55 19.24
C ALA A 85 19.17 7.74 18.42
N ARG A 86 18.96 7.55 17.11
CA ARG A 86 18.36 8.53 16.21
C ARG A 86 16.97 8.93 16.64
N GLU A 87 16.10 7.97 16.97
CA GLU A 87 14.74 8.26 17.41
C GLU A 87 14.72 9.09 18.70
N LEU A 88 15.57 8.73 19.67
CA LEU A 88 15.69 9.49 20.90
C LEU A 88 16.10 10.94 20.63
N MET A 89 17.04 11.19 19.71
CA MET A 89 17.41 12.55 19.34
C MET A 89 16.28 13.31 18.62
N LEU A 90 15.53 12.65 17.73
CA LEU A 90 14.34 13.24 17.11
C LEU A 90 13.27 13.61 18.13
N ARG A 91 13.08 12.78 19.16
CA ARG A 91 12.18 13.06 20.28
C ARG A 91 12.69 14.25 21.11
N GLY A 92 13.99 14.31 21.38
CA GLY A 92 14.64 15.47 22.00
C GLY A 92 14.36 16.77 21.23
N LEU A 93 14.51 16.75 19.90
CA LEU A 93 14.18 17.88 19.03
C LEU A 93 12.69 18.21 18.97
N LYS A 94 11.81 17.22 19.14
CA LYS A 94 10.37 17.48 19.23
C LYS A 94 10.00 18.24 20.50
N ILE A 95 10.72 17.97 21.60
CA ILE A 95 10.54 18.67 22.89
C ILE A 95 11.20 20.05 22.83
N GLU A 96 12.44 20.11 22.31
CA GLU A 96 13.25 21.32 22.17
C GLU A 96 13.68 21.54 20.70
N PRO A 97 12.84 22.16 19.84
CA PRO A 97 13.13 22.32 18.40
C PRO A 97 14.42 23.06 18.05
N ASN A 98 14.91 23.87 18.99
CA ASN A 98 16.12 24.69 18.84
C ASN A 98 17.32 24.15 19.62
N ALA A 99 17.24 22.92 20.16
CA ALA A 99 18.34 22.28 20.85
C ALA A 99 19.52 21.99 19.90
N THR A 100 20.56 22.81 19.95
CA THR A 100 21.77 22.63 19.15
C THR A 100 22.43 21.29 19.42
N TRP A 101 22.53 20.89 20.69
CA TRP A 101 23.10 19.61 21.12
C TRP A 101 22.41 18.41 20.44
N ALA A 102 21.08 18.47 20.28
CA ALA A 102 20.30 17.40 19.68
C ALA A 102 20.45 17.36 18.16
N LYS A 103 20.53 18.54 17.50
CA LYS A 103 20.77 18.64 16.04
C LYS A 103 22.15 18.11 15.67
N GLU A 104 23.18 18.52 16.40
CA GLU A 104 24.56 18.07 16.18
C GLU A 104 24.68 16.56 16.39
N LYS A 105 24.11 16.05 17.48
CA LYS A 105 24.16 14.62 17.78
C LYS A 105 23.38 13.78 16.79
N LEU A 106 22.19 14.25 16.38
CA LEU A 106 21.39 13.61 15.34
C LEU A 106 22.18 13.52 14.03
N SER A 107 22.82 14.61 13.60
CA SER A 107 23.64 14.65 12.38
C SER A 107 24.79 13.63 12.42
N GLN A 108 25.48 13.51 13.57
CA GLN A 108 26.54 12.50 13.76
C GLN A 108 26.00 11.06 13.67
N ILE A 109 24.88 10.79 14.34
CA ILE A 109 24.23 9.47 14.32
C ILE A 109 23.75 9.13 12.92
N GLU A 110 23.10 10.06 12.21
CA GLU A 110 22.58 9.86 10.87
C GLU A 110 23.70 9.60 9.86
N LYS A 111 24.87 10.25 10.01
CA LYS A 111 26.05 9.94 9.21
C LYS A 111 26.52 8.51 9.43
N SER A 112 26.76 8.12 10.68
CA SER A 112 27.21 6.76 11.00
C SER A 112 26.18 5.69 10.60
N LEU A 113 24.90 5.99 10.74
CA LEU A 113 23.81 5.11 10.32
C LEU A 113 23.75 4.99 8.80
N SER A 114 23.94 6.09 8.06
CA SER A 114 23.96 6.08 6.59
C SER A 114 25.09 5.19 6.06
N ASP A 115 26.29 5.29 6.63
CA ASP A 115 27.44 4.46 6.26
C ASP A 115 27.13 2.97 6.49
N LYS A 116 26.62 2.61 7.68
CA LYS A 116 26.23 1.23 8.01
C LYS A 116 25.11 0.70 7.10
N LEU A 117 24.12 1.54 6.78
CA LEU A 117 23.02 1.14 5.90
C LEU A 117 23.52 0.85 4.49
N ILE A 118 24.47 1.62 3.95
CA ILE A 118 25.04 1.36 2.62
C ILE A 118 25.64 -0.04 2.55
N ASP A 119 26.46 -0.42 3.54
CA ASP A 119 27.09 -1.75 3.57
C ASP A 119 26.03 -2.86 3.63
N GLU A 120 25.02 -2.70 4.48
CA GLU A 120 23.94 -3.68 4.61
C GLU A 120 23.07 -3.77 3.35
N ILE A 121 22.80 -2.65 2.69
CA ILE A 121 22.06 -2.59 1.42
C ILE A 121 22.85 -3.30 0.32
N GLN A 122 24.14 -3.02 0.21
CA GLN A 122 25.01 -3.66 -0.79
C GLN A 122 25.05 -5.18 -0.59
N ASN A 123 25.21 -5.64 0.65
CA ASN A 123 25.19 -7.07 0.98
C ASN A 123 23.85 -7.71 0.60
N TYR A 124 22.71 -7.10 0.97
CA TYR A 124 21.41 -7.64 0.59
C TYR A 124 21.17 -7.64 -0.92
N MET A 125 21.62 -6.60 -1.63
CA MET A 125 21.48 -6.55 -3.09
C MET A 125 22.38 -7.59 -3.78
N ALA A 126 23.59 -7.84 -3.26
CA ALA A 126 24.50 -8.88 -3.76
C ALA A 126 23.94 -10.29 -3.53
N GLU A 127 23.22 -10.51 -2.42
CA GLU A 127 22.53 -11.77 -2.13
C GLU A 127 21.16 -11.90 -2.83
N GLY A 128 20.77 -10.93 -3.67
CA GLY A 128 19.45 -10.88 -4.32
C GLY A 128 18.26 -10.65 -3.38
N GLN A 129 18.51 -10.27 -2.13
CA GLN A 129 17.51 -10.03 -1.09
C GLN A 129 16.95 -8.60 -1.15
N TYR A 130 16.42 -8.21 -2.31
CA TYR A 130 15.97 -6.84 -2.59
C TYR A 130 14.86 -6.37 -1.65
N GLU A 131 13.98 -7.25 -1.19
CA GLU A 131 12.92 -6.92 -0.24
C GLU A 131 13.46 -6.47 1.12
N LYS A 132 14.64 -6.95 1.52
CA LYS A 132 15.30 -6.50 2.76
C LYS A 132 16.08 -5.20 2.57
N ALA A 133 16.54 -4.91 1.35
CA ALA A 133 17.24 -3.68 1.00
C ALA A 133 16.29 -2.46 0.96
N ILE A 134 15.07 -2.63 0.45
CA ILE A 134 14.07 -1.55 0.29
C ILE A 134 13.76 -0.78 1.60
N PRO A 135 13.47 -1.40 2.75
CA PRO A 135 13.21 -0.65 3.98
C PRO A 135 14.43 0.13 4.47
N LYS A 136 15.64 -0.41 4.27
CA LYS A 136 16.90 0.27 4.61
C LYS A 136 17.16 1.48 3.71
N LEU A 137 16.90 1.33 2.41
CA LEU A 137 16.94 2.43 1.45
C LEU A 137 15.90 3.52 1.76
N SER A 138 14.72 3.12 2.25
CA SER A 138 13.67 4.06 2.66
C SER A 138 14.09 4.87 3.88
N LEU A 139 14.75 4.23 4.85
CA LEU A 139 15.34 4.91 6.00
C LEU A 139 16.45 5.87 5.57
N TYR A 140 17.38 5.43 4.72
CA TYR A 140 18.44 6.28 4.16
C TYR A 140 17.86 7.52 3.48
N LYS A 141 16.90 7.33 2.57
CA LYS A 141 16.19 8.42 1.87
C LYS A 141 15.54 9.42 2.85
N SER A 142 15.02 8.95 3.99
CA SER A 142 14.39 9.84 4.97
C SER A 142 15.38 10.74 5.72
N MET A 143 16.66 10.34 5.77
CA MET A 143 17.73 11.12 6.39
C MET A 143 18.35 12.10 5.38
N ILE A 144 18.58 11.64 4.14
CA ILE A 144 19.22 12.42 3.08
C ILE A 144 18.33 12.41 1.82
N PRO A 145 17.25 13.22 1.78
CA PRO A 145 16.25 13.15 0.72
C PRO A 145 16.74 13.64 -0.64
N ASP A 146 17.79 14.45 -0.67
CA ASP A 146 18.37 15.03 -1.89
C ASP A 146 19.53 14.19 -2.47
N ASP A 147 19.92 13.10 -1.81
CA ASP A 147 20.93 12.17 -2.34
C ASP A 147 20.31 11.30 -3.45
N PRO A 148 20.86 11.29 -4.69
CA PRO A 148 20.36 10.45 -5.78
C PRO A 148 20.59 8.95 -5.58
N LEU A 149 21.56 8.55 -4.75
CA LEU A 149 21.93 7.15 -4.53
C LEU A 149 20.76 6.25 -4.08
N PRO A 150 20.01 6.56 -3.00
CA PRO A 150 18.91 5.71 -2.55
C PRO A 150 17.82 5.53 -3.61
N TYR A 151 17.55 6.54 -4.44
CA TYR A 151 16.57 6.43 -5.54
C TYR A 151 17.05 5.51 -6.64
N THR A 152 18.35 5.57 -6.98
CA THR A 152 18.96 4.66 -7.96
C THR A 152 18.88 3.21 -7.47
N LEU A 153 19.24 2.96 -6.21
CA LEU A 153 19.23 1.62 -5.62
C LEU A 153 17.80 1.08 -5.44
N LEU A 154 16.83 1.92 -5.05
CA LEU A 154 15.40 1.54 -5.04
C LEU A 154 14.92 1.17 -6.44
N GLY A 155 15.28 1.97 -7.45
CA GLY A 155 15.00 1.68 -8.85
C GLY A 155 15.50 0.30 -9.27
N ARG A 156 16.75 -0.02 -8.93
CA ARG A 156 17.36 -1.34 -9.19
C ARG A 156 16.67 -2.48 -8.44
N CYS A 157 16.36 -2.29 -7.15
CA CYS A 157 15.63 -3.29 -6.35
C CYS A 157 14.24 -3.57 -6.96
N HIS A 158 13.48 -2.54 -7.30
CA HIS A 158 12.16 -2.70 -7.91
C HIS A 158 12.24 -3.31 -9.31
N LEU A 159 13.26 -2.99 -10.11
CA LEU A 159 13.50 -3.63 -11.41
C LEU A 159 13.77 -5.13 -11.25
N ALA A 160 14.60 -5.52 -10.29
CA ALA A 160 14.90 -6.93 -10.02
C ALA A 160 13.66 -7.70 -9.54
N LEU A 161 12.77 -7.06 -8.78
CA LEU A 161 11.49 -7.63 -8.34
C LEU A 161 10.40 -7.61 -9.42
N GLY A 162 10.66 -7.05 -10.61
CA GLY A 162 9.68 -6.93 -11.70
C GLY A 162 8.63 -5.83 -11.49
N HIS A 163 8.80 -4.98 -10.48
CA HIS A 163 7.95 -3.82 -10.22
C HIS A 163 8.33 -2.65 -11.13
N LEU A 164 8.07 -2.80 -12.44
CA LEU A 164 8.60 -1.92 -13.48
C LEU A 164 8.17 -0.44 -13.33
N ASP A 165 6.91 -0.17 -13.00
CA ASP A 165 6.42 1.21 -12.83
C ASP A 165 7.09 1.91 -11.64
N SER A 166 7.25 1.20 -10.52
CA SER A 166 7.97 1.71 -9.35
C SER A 166 9.44 1.94 -9.65
N ALA A 167 10.09 0.99 -10.36
CA ALA A 167 11.47 1.12 -10.78
C ALA A 167 11.68 2.39 -11.60
N ARG A 168 10.81 2.60 -12.61
CA ARG A 168 10.81 3.80 -13.45
C ARG A 168 10.66 5.08 -12.64
N GLY A 169 9.69 5.13 -11.72
CA GLY A 169 9.43 6.31 -10.90
C GLY A 169 10.62 6.72 -10.03
N PHE A 170 11.29 5.75 -9.40
CA PHE A 170 12.48 6.01 -8.59
C PHE A 170 13.67 6.45 -9.43
N LEU A 171 13.92 5.80 -10.58
CA LEU A 171 15.02 6.17 -11.47
C LEU A 171 14.83 7.57 -12.08
N LEU A 172 13.60 7.95 -12.47
CA LEU A 172 13.32 9.32 -12.91
C LEU A 172 13.57 10.35 -11.81
N THR A 173 13.27 9.99 -10.56
CA THR A 173 13.57 10.87 -9.42
C THR A 173 15.07 11.00 -9.21
N SER A 174 15.83 9.91 -9.33
CA SER A 174 17.30 9.93 -9.27
C SER A 174 17.89 10.82 -10.37
N LEU A 175 17.43 10.65 -11.61
CA LEU A 175 17.89 11.45 -12.75
C LEU A 175 17.54 12.94 -12.60
N ARG A 176 16.41 13.27 -11.94
CA ARG A 176 16.09 14.67 -11.62
C ARG A 176 17.07 15.28 -10.62
N LEU A 177 17.52 14.50 -9.63
CA LEU A 177 18.48 14.96 -8.63
C LEU A 177 19.90 15.04 -9.21
N ASN A 178 20.28 14.12 -10.10
CA ASN A 178 21.53 14.17 -10.85
C ASN A 178 21.31 13.88 -12.36
N PRO A 179 21.05 14.91 -13.17
CA PRO A 179 20.78 14.74 -14.61
C PRO A 179 21.95 14.21 -15.43
N SER A 180 23.17 14.25 -14.89
CA SER A 180 24.38 13.80 -15.57
C SER A 180 24.69 12.31 -15.38
N ASP A 181 23.93 11.59 -14.55
CA ASP A 181 24.17 10.17 -14.28
C ASP A 181 23.71 9.29 -15.45
N THR A 182 24.65 8.99 -16.35
CA THR A 182 24.42 8.14 -17.53
C THR A 182 23.96 6.74 -17.17
N ARG A 183 24.36 6.20 -16.00
CA ARG A 183 23.98 4.85 -15.56
C ARG A 183 22.50 4.76 -15.28
N VAL A 184 21.92 5.82 -14.70
CA VAL A 184 20.47 5.91 -14.46
C VAL A 184 19.70 5.98 -15.78
N GLY A 185 20.24 6.69 -16.78
CA GLY A 185 19.71 6.71 -18.14
C GLY A 185 19.62 5.30 -18.74
N SER A 186 20.73 4.54 -18.72
CA SER A 186 20.74 3.17 -19.22
C SER A 186 19.78 2.24 -18.47
N LEU A 187 19.63 2.42 -17.15
CA LEU A 187 18.65 1.65 -16.36
C LEU A 187 17.20 1.99 -16.75
N LEU A 188 16.90 3.26 -17.05
CA LEU A 188 15.59 3.68 -17.54
C LEU A 188 15.27 3.08 -18.91
N ASP A 189 16.23 3.03 -19.82
CA ASP A 189 16.05 2.41 -21.13
C ASP A 189 15.64 0.93 -21.00
N ILE A 190 16.32 0.19 -20.11
CA ILE A 190 15.99 -1.22 -19.80
C ILE A 190 14.58 -1.34 -19.21
N VAL A 191 14.22 -0.47 -18.27
CA VAL A 191 12.89 -0.48 -17.65
C VAL A 191 11.81 -0.20 -18.70
N ASP A 192 12.01 0.81 -19.54
CA ASP A 192 11.06 1.25 -20.55
C ASP A 192 10.87 0.18 -21.64
N GLU A 193 11.94 -0.52 -22.03
CA GLU A 193 11.86 -1.68 -22.91
C GLU A 193 11.04 -2.83 -22.28
N LYS A 194 11.28 -3.15 -21.00
CA LYS A 194 10.52 -4.18 -20.29
C LYS A 194 9.04 -3.81 -20.13
N ILE A 195 8.73 -2.55 -19.86
CA ILE A 195 7.34 -2.06 -19.79
C ILE A 195 6.67 -2.21 -21.15
N LYS A 196 7.36 -1.80 -22.23
CA LYS A 196 6.85 -1.95 -23.61
C LYS A 196 6.55 -3.41 -23.92
N ARG A 197 7.47 -4.33 -23.59
CA ARG A 197 7.30 -5.77 -23.81
C ARG A 197 6.15 -6.36 -23.01
N SER A 198 6.06 -6.04 -21.71
CA SER A 198 4.96 -6.51 -20.86
C SER A 198 3.59 -6.01 -21.34
N SER A 199 3.53 -4.74 -21.79
CA SER A 199 2.33 -4.19 -22.42
C SER A 199 1.97 -4.95 -23.69
N LEU A 200 2.96 -5.27 -24.54
CA LEU A 200 2.77 -6.04 -25.77
C LEU A 200 2.23 -7.44 -25.48
N ASP A 201 2.82 -8.15 -24.50
CA ASP A 201 2.40 -9.48 -24.09
C ASP A 201 0.93 -9.49 -23.63
N SER A 202 0.52 -8.48 -22.85
CA SER A 202 -0.88 -8.35 -22.40
C SER A 202 -1.86 -8.16 -23.56
N MET A 203 -1.44 -7.42 -24.60
CA MET A 203 -2.26 -7.20 -25.80
C MET A 203 -2.36 -8.47 -26.63
N VAL A 204 -1.27 -9.22 -26.77
CA VAL A 204 -1.23 -10.52 -27.45
C VAL A 204 -2.18 -11.51 -26.78
N GLU A 205 -2.16 -11.62 -25.45
CA GLU A 205 -3.08 -12.51 -24.73
C GLU A 205 -4.55 -12.09 -24.87
N ARG A 206 -4.84 -10.79 -24.85
CA ARG A 206 -6.20 -10.28 -25.13
C ARG A 206 -6.64 -10.67 -26.55
N ALA A 207 -5.78 -10.48 -27.55
CA ALA A 207 -6.08 -10.84 -28.92
C ALA A 207 -6.30 -12.35 -29.09
N LYS A 208 -5.47 -13.20 -28.46
CA LYS A 208 -5.65 -14.66 -28.44
C LYS A 208 -7.02 -15.05 -27.90
N LYS A 209 -7.45 -14.44 -26.79
CA LYS A 209 -8.76 -14.73 -26.20
C LYS A 209 -9.91 -14.35 -27.12
N LEU A 210 -9.87 -13.16 -27.73
CA LEU A 210 -10.87 -12.72 -28.71
C LEU A 210 -10.95 -13.64 -29.92
N LEU A 211 -9.81 -14.16 -30.38
CA LEU A 211 -9.74 -15.08 -31.51
C LEU A 211 -10.18 -16.51 -31.15
N ALA A 212 -10.02 -16.94 -29.89
CA ALA A 212 -10.46 -18.26 -29.42
C ALA A 212 -11.98 -18.33 -29.22
N ASP A 213 -12.56 -17.31 -28.59
CA ASP A 213 -14.01 -17.18 -28.38
C ASP A 213 -14.69 -16.50 -29.58
N TYR A 214 -14.37 -16.94 -30.80
CA TYR A 214 -14.71 -16.23 -32.02
C TYR A 214 -16.23 -16.09 -32.22
N GLU A 215 -16.75 -14.90 -31.94
CA GLU A 215 -18.07 -14.45 -32.37
C GLU A 215 -17.94 -13.48 -33.57
N PRO A 216 -18.88 -13.48 -34.54
CA PRO A 216 -18.77 -12.59 -35.69
C PRO A 216 -18.83 -11.09 -35.34
N SER A 217 -19.30 -10.73 -34.15
CA SER A 217 -19.25 -9.39 -33.54
C SER A 217 -17.87 -9.02 -32.97
N SER A 218 -17.06 -10.02 -32.60
CA SER A 218 -15.73 -9.84 -31.99
C SER A 218 -14.61 -9.61 -33.01
N ALA A 219 -14.88 -9.83 -34.30
CA ALA A 219 -13.88 -9.69 -35.37
C ALA A 219 -13.32 -8.27 -35.47
N ASP A 220 -14.17 -7.25 -35.40
CA ASP A 220 -13.71 -5.85 -35.45
C ASP A 220 -12.87 -5.47 -34.21
N GLU A 221 -13.22 -6.03 -33.04
CA GLU A 221 -12.45 -5.83 -31.81
C GLU A 221 -11.09 -6.54 -31.87
N ALA A 222 -11.04 -7.78 -32.33
CA ALA A 222 -9.81 -8.53 -32.53
C ALA A 222 -8.88 -7.83 -33.53
N ARG A 223 -9.43 -7.34 -34.65
CA ARG A 223 -8.68 -6.57 -35.66
C ARG A 223 -8.06 -5.31 -35.04
N LYS A 224 -8.84 -4.57 -34.26
CA LYS A 224 -8.36 -3.37 -33.56
C LYS A 224 -7.19 -3.68 -32.63
N VAL A 225 -7.27 -4.74 -31.83
CA VAL A 225 -6.18 -5.12 -30.93
C VAL A 225 -4.92 -5.54 -31.72
N LEU A 226 -5.08 -6.28 -32.82
CA LEU A 226 -3.95 -6.66 -33.68
C LEU A 226 -3.30 -5.44 -34.35
N ASP A 227 -4.08 -4.47 -34.81
CA ASP A 227 -3.58 -3.19 -35.34
C ASP A 227 -2.80 -2.42 -34.27
N GLU A 228 -3.31 -2.37 -33.03
CA GLU A 228 -2.60 -1.73 -31.90
C GLU A 228 -1.27 -2.45 -31.56
N ILE A 229 -1.21 -3.79 -31.69
CA ILE A 229 0.03 -4.56 -31.53
C ILE A 229 1.04 -4.15 -32.61
N LEU A 230 0.62 -4.11 -33.88
CA LEU A 230 1.48 -3.74 -35.01
C LEU A 230 1.92 -2.27 -34.97
N ALA A 231 1.13 -1.38 -34.36
CA ALA A 231 1.55 -0.01 -34.12
C ALA A 231 2.71 0.09 -33.11
N LYS A 232 2.75 -0.79 -32.10
CA LYS A 232 3.82 -0.84 -31.08
C LYS A 232 5.04 -1.67 -31.52
N ASP A 233 4.79 -2.73 -32.28
CA ASP A 233 5.78 -3.64 -32.85
C ASP A 233 5.42 -3.97 -34.31
N PRO A 234 5.87 -3.14 -35.26
CA PRO A 234 5.58 -3.35 -36.69
C PRO A 234 6.15 -4.64 -37.26
N GLN A 235 7.04 -5.34 -36.53
CA GLN A 235 7.63 -6.61 -36.95
C GLN A 235 6.99 -7.83 -36.28
N ASN A 236 5.92 -7.65 -35.53
CA ASN A 236 5.23 -8.74 -34.87
C ASN A 236 4.62 -9.74 -35.89
N ALA A 237 5.32 -10.84 -36.14
CA ALA A 237 4.93 -11.82 -37.16
C ALA A 237 3.58 -12.48 -36.86
N TRP A 238 3.34 -12.79 -35.58
CA TRP A 238 2.09 -13.40 -35.14
C TRP A 238 0.88 -12.49 -35.41
N ALA A 239 0.99 -11.20 -35.10
CA ALA A 239 -0.11 -10.27 -35.35
C ALA A 239 -0.38 -10.06 -36.86
N LYS A 240 0.68 -10.01 -37.69
CA LYS A 240 0.54 -9.95 -39.16
C LYS A 240 -0.20 -11.16 -39.71
N GLU A 241 0.18 -12.36 -39.28
CA GLU A 241 -0.44 -13.61 -39.70
C GLU A 241 -1.93 -13.64 -39.32
N LYS A 242 -2.26 -13.35 -38.06
CA LYS A 242 -3.64 -13.42 -37.57
C LYS A 242 -4.55 -12.35 -38.17
N LEU A 243 -4.01 -11.19 -38.52
CA LEU A 243 -4.75 -10.16 -39.24
C LEU A 243 -5.10 -10.63 -40.66
N ALA A 244 -4.16 -11.28 -41.36
CA ALA A 244 -4.42 -11.86 -42.67
C ALA A 244 -5.47 -12.99 -42.62
N ASP A 245 -5.40 -13.87 -41.62
CA ASP A 245 -6.41 -14.91 -41.39
C ASP A 245 -7.81 -14.30 -41.21
N LEU A 246 -7.91 -13.25 -40.40
CA LEU A 246 -9.17 -12.57 -40.10
C LEU A 246 -9.77 -11.89 -41.34
N ASP A 247 -8.93 -11.22 -42.14
CA ASP A 247 -9.36 -10.58 -43.39
C ASP A 247 -9.91 -11.61 -44.40
N LEU A 248 -9.31 -12.81 -44.48
CA LEU A 248 -9.81 -13.91 -45.30
C LEU A 248 -11.18 -14.41 -44.84
N VAL A 249 -11.37 -14.58 -43.53
CA VAL A 249 -12.66 -15.02 -42.94
C VAL A 249 -13.76 -13.99 -43.22
N ILE A 250 -13.47 -12.70 -43.01
CA ILE A 250 -14.42 -11.61 -43.27
C ILE A 250 -14.76 -11.54 -44.77
N ALA A 251 -13.77 -11.66 -45.66
CA ALA A 251 -13.98 -11.66 -47.10
C ALA A 251 -14.86 -12.82 -47.57
N LYS A 252 -14.62 -14.03 -47.06
CA LYS A 252 -15.44 -15.22 -47.34
C LYS A 252 -16.88 -15.01 -46.90
N ARG A 253 -17.11 -14.49 -45.68
CA ARG A 253 -18.45 -14.22 -45.18
C ARG A 253 -19.20 -13.19 -46.01
N LYS A 254 -18.56 -12.08 -46.39
CA LYS A 254 -19.19 -11.06 -47.26
C LYS A 254 -19.63 -11.66 -48.61
N LYS A 255 -18.85 -12.60 -49.15
CA LYS A 255 -19.20 -13.34 -50.37
C LYS A 255 -20.38 -14.29 -50.14
N ASP A 256 -20.39 -15.00 -49.01
CA ASP A 256 -21.47 -15.92 -48.64
C ASP A 256 -22.79 -15.17 -48.39
N GLU A 257 -22.77 -14.04 -47.66
CA GLU A 257 -23.93 -13.17 -47.43
C GLU A 257 -24.47 -12.53 -48.73
N SER A 258 -23.58 -12.11 -49.63
CA SER A 258 -23.94 -11.63 -50.98
C SER A 258 -24.63 -12.73 -51.80
N SER A 259 -24.12 -13.96 -51.74
CA SER A 259 -24.71 -15.10 -52.44
C SER A 259 -26.05 -15.53 -51.83
N ALA A 260 -26.19 -15.46 -50.50
CA ALA A 260 -27.42 -15.75 -49.78
C ALA A 260 -28.50 -14.70 -50.07
N LYS A 261 -28.16 -13.41 -50.02
CA LYS A 261 -29.07 -12.32 -50.43
C LYS A 261 -29.54 -12.46 -51.87
N LYS A 262 -28.65 -12.81 -52.80
CA LYS A 262 -29.03 -13.06 -54.20
C LYS A 262 -29.97 -14.25 -54.35
N LYS A 263 -29.77 -15.33 -53.59
CA LYS A 263 -30.68 -16.49 -53.57
C LYS A 263 -32.04 -16.15 -52.96
N GLU A 264 -32.06 -15.35 -51.89
CA GLU A 264 -33.27 -14.89 -51.23
C GLU A 264 -34.07 -13.91 -52.10
N GLU A 265 -33.41 -12.99 -52.81
CA GLU A 265 -34.04 -12.15 -53.83
C GLU A 265 -34.63 -12.98 -54.98
N MET A 266 -33.93 -14.02 -55.44
CA MET A 266 -34.45 -14.93 -56.48
C MET A 266 -35.65 -15.74 -55.99
N ALA A 267 -35.62 -16.19 -54.73
CA ALA A 267 -36.72 -16.91 -54.07
C ALA A 267 -37.94 -15.99 -53.83
N ASN A 268 -37.71 -14.71 -53.49
CA ASN A 268 -38.77 -13.73 -53.34
C ASN A 268 -39.35 -13.28 -54.69
N ARG A 269 -38.56 -13.22 -55.77
CA ARG A 269 -39.07 -13.01 -57.14
C ARG A 269 -39.94 -14.16 -57.62
N SER A 270 -39.59 -15.40 -57.28
CA SER A 270 -40.42 -16.58 -57.60
C SER A 270 -41.67 -16.67 -56.70
N ARG A 271 -41.61 -16.24 -55.43
CA ARG A 271 -42.82 -16.05 -54.59
C ARG A 271 -43.70 -14.90 -55.04
N ALA A 272 -43.15 -13.82 -55.62
CA ALA A 272 -43.92 -12.71 -56.17
C ALA A 272 -44.79 -13.17 -57.36
N ILE A 273 -44.31 -14.12 -58.16
CA ILE A 273 -45.07 -14.77 -59.24
C ILE A 273 -46.24 -15.60 -58.67
N VAL A 274 -46.07 -16.24 -57.51
CA VAL A 274 -47.14 -16.99 -56.81
C VAL A 274 -48.11 -16.05 -56.06
N SER A 275 -47.66 -14.88 -55.60
CA SER A 275 -48.49 -13.90 -54.88
C SER A 275 -49.49 -13.15 -55.77
N LYS A 276 -49.26 -13.10 -57.09
CA LYS A 276 -50.21 -12.55 -58.05
C LYS A 276 -51.52 -13.35 -58.12
N SER A 277 -51.51 -14.60 -57.62
CA SER A 277 -52.70 -15.47 -57.46
C SER A 277 -53.36 -15.38 -56.08
N LYS A 278 -52.67 -14.88 -55.04
CA LYS A 278 -53.24 -14.72 -53.68
C LYS A 278 -53.85 -13.35 -53.40
N ASN A 279 -53.49 -12.31 -54.18
CA ASN A 279 -54.03 -10.96 -54.00
C ASN A 279 -55.50 -10.82 -54.42
N ALA A 280 -56.09 -11.81 -55.11
CA ALA A 280 -57.54 -11.88 -55.33
C ALA A 280 -58.31 -12.43 -54.11
N PHE A 281 -57.64 -13.15 -53.21
CA PHE A 281 -58.26 -13.80 -52.05
C PHE A 281 -58.18 -12.95 -50.76
N LEU A 282 -57.16 -12.09 -50.63
CA LEU A 282 -56.95 -11.27 -49.43
C LEU A 282 -57.66 -9.91 -49.45
N ALA A 283 -58.34 -9.55 -50.54
CA ALA A 283 -59.24 -8.39 -50.58
C ALA A 283 -60.57 -8.62 -49.82
N ALA A 284 -60.86 -9.87 -49.41
CA ALA A 284 -62.10 -10.26 -48.73
C ALA A 284 -61.99 -10.39 -47.19
N LEU A 285 -60.84 -10.10 -46.59
CA LEU A 285 -60.66 -10.13 -45.12
C LEU A 285 -60.09 -8.80 -44.61
N ARG A 286 -60.83 -7.72 -44.92
CA ARG A 286 -60.83 -6.50 -44.12
C ARG A 286 -61.92 -6.65 -43.07
N GLY A 287 -61.51 -6.82 -41.81
CA GLY A 287 -62.44 -6.70 -40.69
C GLY A 287 -61.85 -7.24 -39.41
N LEU A 288 -61.93 -6.42 -38.35
CA LEU A 288 -61.65 -6.72 -36.93
C LEU A 288 -60.18 -6.51 -36.53
N SER A 289 -59.82 -5.28 -36.10
CA SER A 289 -60.10 -4.62 -34.81
C SER A 289 -59.03 -4.96 -33.77
N GLY A 290 -58.35 -3.90 -33.33
CA GLY A 290 -57.07 -3.97 -32.66
C GLY A 290 -57.12 -4.54 -31.25
N HIS A 291 -56.01 -5.18 -30.90
CA HIS A 291 -55.43 -5.21 -29.56
C HIS A 291 -53.97 -5.66 -29.71
N LEU A 292 -53.07 -4.69 -29.93
CA LEU A 292 -51.62 -4.92 -29.85
C LEU A 292 -50.93 -3.74 -29.15
N THR A 293 -51.59 -3.23 -28.11
CA THR A 293 -51.10 -2.13 -27.27
C THR A 293 -51.03 -2.51 -25.79
N ALA A 294 -51.04 -3.81 -25.43
CA ALA A 294 -51.04 -4.27 -24.03
C ALA A 294 -49.80 -5.06 -23.59
N ILE A 295 -48.82 -5.33 -24.47
CA ILE A 295 -47.61 -6.12 -24.10
C ILE A 295 -46.35 -5.24 -23.92
N ILE A 296 -46.44 -3.93 -24.22
CA ILE A 296 -45.30 -3.00 -24.16
C ILE A 296 -45.25 -2.19 -22.84
N LEU A 297 -46.24 -2.33 -21.95
CA LEU A 297 -46.33 -1.57 -20.68
C LEU A 297 -46.20 -2.44 -19.41
N GLY A 298 -45.65 -3.65 -19.53
CA GLY A 298 -45.32 -4.53 -18.40
C GLY A 298 -43.82 -4.63 -18.09
N LEU A 299 -42.95 -4.16 -18.99
CA LEU A 299 -41.49 -4.34 -18.87
C LEU A 299 -40.74 -3.12 -18.28
N THR A 300 -41.43 -2.01 -18.03
CA THR A 300 -40.81 -0.78 -17.48
C THR A 300 -41.00 -0.60 -15.96
N ALA A 301 -41.75 -1.48 -15.29
CA ALA A 301 -42.01 -1.39 -13.85
C ALA A 301 -41.18 -2.35 -12.98
N VAL A 302 -40.40 -3.26 -13.58
CA VAL A 302 -39.54 -4.22 -12.84
C VAL A 302 -38.10 -3.71 -12.67
N LEU A 303 -37.70 -2.66 -13.40
CA LEU A 303 -36.34 -2.10 -13.36
C LEU A 303 -36.17 -0.90 -12.39
N LEU A 304 -37.21 -0.49 -11.65
CA LEU A 304 -37.13 0.63 -10.69
C LEU A 304 -37.28 0.23 -9.21
N PHE A 305 -37.37 -1.07 -8.91
CA PHE A 305 -37.59 -1.55 -7.54
C PHE A 305 -36.39 -2.27 -6.89
N PHE A 306 -35.24 -2.36 -7.56
CA PHE A 306 -34.08 -3.09 -7.06
C PHE A 306 -32.92 -2.25 -6.52
N ASP A 307 -33.11 -0.94 -6.32
CA ASP A 307 -32.02 -0.04 -5.92
C ASP A 307 -32.18 0.64 -4.54
N LEU A 308 -33.10 0.18 -3.69
CA LEU A 308 -33.32 0.81 -2.37
C LEU A 308 -33.59 -0.22 -1.26
N LYS A 309 -32.56 -0.96 -0.84
CA LYS A 309 -32.35 -1.33 0.58
C LYS A 309 -31.02 -2.06 0.84
N LYS A 310 -29.94 -1.28 0.92
CA LYS A 310 -28.85 -1.52 1.87
C LYS A 310 -28.48 -0.21 2.56
N LYS A 311 -29.38 0.27 3.43
CA LYS A 311 -29.06 1.31 4.41
C LYS A 311 -28.20 0.67 5.51
N VAL A 312 -26.92 0.45 5.19
CA VAL A 312 -25.90 0.16 6.18
C VAL A 312 -25.65 1.45 6.94
N SER A 313 -25.87 1.42 8.25
CA SER A 313 -25.55 2.50 9.18
C SER A 313 -24.08 2.93 9.02
N GLN A 314 -23.82 3.95 8.20
CA GLN A 314 -22.48 4.55 8.11
C GLN A 314 -22.23 5.37 9.38
N LYS A 315 -21.63 4.74 10.40
CA LYS A 315 -20.78 5.49 11.31
C LYS A 315 -19.68 6.12 10.44
N LYS A 316 -19.67 7.44 10.29
CA LYS A 316 -18.59 8.16 9.60
C LYS A 316 -17.29 7.93 10.37
N TYR A 317 -16.43 7.09 9.84
CA TYR A 317 -15.05 6.99 10.31
C TYR A 317 -14.20 7.96 9.48
N PRO A 318 -13.49 8.92 10.11
CA PRO A 318 -12.75 9.94 9.38
C PRO A 318 -11.58 9.37 8.56
N LEU A 319 -11.10 8.16 8.90
CA LEU A 319 -10.08 7.44 8.14
C LEU A 319 -10.58 5.99 7.93
N GLN A 320 -11.02 5.66 6.72
CA GLN A 320 -11.48 4.33 6.32
C GLN A 320 -11.14 4.05 4.85
N GLY A 321 -10.97 2.78 4.48
CA GLY A 321 -10.66 2.41 3.10
C GLY A 321 -10.41 0.92 2.89
N SER A 322 -9.85 0.59 1.72
CA SER A 322 -9.45 -0.76 1.33
C SER A 322 -7.94 -0.89 1.28
N LEU A 323 -7.40 -1.99 1.81
CA LEU A 323 -5.98 -2.35 1.75
C LEU A 323 -5.52 -2.69 0.33
N SER A 324 -6.45 -3.00 -0.57
CA SER A 324 -6.13 -3.23 -1.99
C SER A 324 -5.81 -1.93 -2.75
N LEU A 325 -6.17 -0.77 -2.19
CA LEU A 325 -5.93 0.55 -2.79
C LEU A 325 -4.73 1.26 -2.16
N ILE A 326 -4.61 1.18 -0.83
CA ILE A 326 -3.52 1.80 -0.08
C ILE A 326 -2.90 0.72 0.81
N PRO A 327 -1.61 0.40 0.66
CA PRO A 327 -0.91 -0.54 1.53
C PRO A 327 -1.08 -0.20 3.01
N ILE A 328 -1.18 -1.24 3.85
CA ILE A 328 -1.36 -1.07 5.29
C ILE A 328 -0.26 -0.22 5.93
N LEU A 329 0.98 -0.35 5.44
CA LEU A 329 2.13 0.41 5.91
C LEU A 329 1.92 1.93 5.76
N ASP A 330 1.37 2.38 4.64
CA ASP A 330 1.17 3.79 4.36
C ASP A 330 0.10 4.38 5.30
N ILE A 331 -0.94 3.60 5.59
CA ILE A 331 -2.03 4.01 6.49
C ILE A 331 -1.52 4.07 7.94
N VAL A 332 -0.73 3.08 8.36
CA VAL A 332 -0.10 3.06 9.68
C VAL A 332 0.87 4.24 9.82
N SER A 333 1.66 4.52 8.79
CA SER A 333 2.58 5.67 8.74
C SER A 333 1.84 7.01 8.75
N LEU A 334 0.67 7.08 8.10
CA LEU A 334 -0.20 8.26 8.13
C LEU A 334 -0.76 8.51 9.53
N VAL A 335 -1.21 7.48 10.25
CA VAL A 335 -1.71 7.61 11.62
C VAL A 335 -0.58 8.00 12.58
N ASN A 336 0.60 7.42 12.41
CA ASN A 336 1.80 7.72 13.19
C ASN A 336 2.26 9.17 12.97
N SER A 337 2.42 9.61 11.72
CA SER A 337 2.86 10.99 11.40
C SER A 337 1.87 12.07 11.85
N ASN A 338 0.56 11.76 11.85
CA ASN A 338 -0.48 12.66 12.34
C ASN A 338 -0.72 12.57 13.86
N LEU A 339 0.11 11.84 14.61
CA LEU A 339 0.07 11.69 16.08
C LEU A 339 -1.32 11.30 16.61
N LYS A 340 -2.08 10.50 15.84
CA LYS A 340 -3.44 10.15 16.21
C LYS A 340 -3.44 9.16 17.37
N THR A 341 -4.36 9.37 18.31
CA THR A 341 -4.64 8.42 19.40
C THR A 341 -5.94 7.70 19.10
N GLY A 342 -5.95 6.38 19.18
CA GLY A 342 -7.12 5.59 18.83
C GLY A 342 -6.79 4.15 18.51
N ARG A 343 -7.72 3.46 17.87
CA ARG A 343 -7.50 2.10 17.37
C ARG A 343 -7.90 2.00 15.91
N MET A 344 -7.06 1.36 15.14
CA MET A 344 -7.34 0.96 13.77
C MET A 344 -7.87 -0.46 13.78
N ILE A 345 -8.99 -0.66 13.10
CA ILE A 345 -9.61 -1.96 12.92
C ILE A 345 -9.44 -2.36 11.47
N ILE A 346 -8.92 -3.56 11.25
CA ILE A 346 -8.68 -4.15 9.94
C ILE A 346 -9.55 -5.40 9.83
N THR A 347 -10.36 -5.49 8.79
CA THR A 347 -11.29 -6.59 8.56
C THR A 347 -10.98 -7.25 7.23
N THR A 348 -10.65 -8.53 7.28
CA THR A 348 -10.52 -9.41 6.10
C THR A 348 -11.75 -10.31 5.99
N ASN A 349 -11.87 -11.09 4.93
CA ASN A 349 -13.02 -12.00 4.71
C ASN A 349 -13.23 -13.04 5.84
N ARG A 350 -12.23 -13.28 6.68
CA ARG A 350 -12.27 -14.32 7.73
C ARG A 350 -11.90 -13.83 9.12
N ILE A 351 -11.15 -12.72 9.25
CA ILE A 351 -10.50 -12.33 10.50
C ILE A 351 -10.54 -10.81 10.67
N LYS A 352 -10.75 -10.38 11.93
CA LYS A 352 -10.61 -9.00 12.38
C LYS A 352 -9.27 -8.83 13.13
N GLY A 353 -8.53 -7.80 12.78
CA GLY A 353 -7.31 -7.35 13.41
C GLY A 353 -7.43 -5.95 13.99
N GLU A 354 -6.61 -5.64 14.98
CA GLU A 354 -6.62 -4.33 15.65
C GLU A 354 -5.18 -3.83 15.87
N ILE A 355 -4.95 -2.54 15.63
CA ILE A 355 -3.69 -1.84 15.96
C ILE A 355 -4.07 -0.66 16.83
N PHE A 356 -3.40 -0.51 17.97
CA PHE A 356 -3.70 0.52 18.97
C PHE A 356 -2.61 1.58 18.95
N PHE A 357 -3.04 2.83 18.85
CA PHE A 357 -2.18 3.99 18.72
C PHE A 357 -2.38 4.95 19.89
N GLU A 358 -1.28 5.42 20.46
CA GLU A 358 -1.27 6.50 21.45
C GLU A 358 -0.30 7.58 21.01
N LYS A 359 -0.83 8.79 20.77
CA LYS A 359 -0.07 9.94 20.26
C LYS A 359 0.78 9.61 19.02
N GLY A 360 0.27 8.73 18.15
CA GLY A 360 0.93 8.24 16.93
C GLY A 360 1.72 6.95 17.13
N GLU A 361 2.13 6.60 18.35
CA GLU A 361 2.93 5.40 18.61
C GLU A 361 2.06 4.16 18.71
N ILE A 362 2.59 3.03 18.25
CA ILE A 362 1.90 1.75 18.33
C ILE A 362 2.17 1.13 19.69
N VAL A 363 1.16 1.10 20.55
CA VAL A 363 1.27 0.59 21.93
C VAL A 363 0.87 -0.89 22.04
N HIS A 364 0.07 -1.38 21.10
CA HIS A 364 -0.39 -2.77 21.06
C HIS A 364 -0.94 -3.15 19.67
N ALA A 365 -0.99 -4.44 19.38
CA ALA A 365 -1.67 -4.98 18.20
C ALA A 365 -2.28 -6.35 18.53
N ARG A 366 -3.36 -6.72 17.84
CA ARG A 366 -4.04 -8.01 18.00
C ARG A 366 -4.41 -8.61 16.65
N TRP A 367 -4.08 -9.89 16.48
CA TRP A 367 -4.37 -10.63 15.26
C TRP A 367 -4.50 -12.13 15.54
N LYS A 368 -5.69 -12.72 15.32
CA LYS A 368 -5.93 -14.18 15.34
C LYS A 368 -5.21 -14.95 16.47
N GLY A 369 -5.39 -14.54 17.73
CA GLY A 369 -4.77 -15.20 18.89
C GLY A 369 -3.30 -14.81 19.16
N TYR A 370 -2.72 -13.93 18.33
CA TYR A 370 -1.47 -13.24 18.61
C TYR A 370 -1.77 -11.84 19.17
N ASP A 371 -0.88 -11.38 20.04
CA ASP A 371 -0.87 -10.03 20.60
C ASP A 371 0.53 -9.41 20.48
N GLY A 372 0.60 -8.08 20.54
CA GLY A 372 1.84 -7.30 20.51
C GLY A 372 2.60 -7.40 19.18
N LYS A 373 3.93 -7.39 19.23
CA LYS A 373 4.80 -7.28 18.05
C LYS A 373 4.53 -8.36 16.99
N LYS A 374 4.29 -9.61 17.41
CA LYS A 374 3.96 -10.72 16.50
C LYS A 374 2.63 -10.48 15.75
N ALA A 375 1.64 -9.93 16.45
CA ALA A 375 0.37 -9.55 15.82
C ALA A 375 0.57 -8.41 14.82
N PHE A 376 1.36 -7.40 15.19
CA PHE A 376 1.67 -6.28 14.31
C PHE A 376 2.37 -6.73 13.01
N GLN A 377 3.38 -7.60 13.11
CA GLN A 377 4.06 -8.19 11.95
C GLN A 377 3.07 -8.90 11.02
N LYS A 378 2.19 -9.74 11.57
CA LYS A 378 1.18 -10.46 10.80
C LYS A 378 0.15 -9.53 10.13
N LEU A 379 -0.18 -8.42 10.77
CA LEU A 379 -1.05 -7.40 10.17
C LEU A 379 -0.37 -6.72 8.98
N MET A 380 0.93 -6.45 9.04
CA MET A 380 1.65 -5.79 7.93
C MET A 380 1.79 -6.66 6.68
N GLU A 381 1.66 -7.98 6.80
CA GLU A 381 1.62 -8.91 5.66
C GLU A 381 0.29 -8.84 4.87
N LEU A 382 -0.74 -8.14 5.37
CA LEU A 382 -2.06 -8.09 4.75
C LEU A 382 -2.07 -7.24 3.47
N LYS A 383 -2.39 -7.89 2.34
CA LYS A 383 -2.55 -7.22 1.03
C LYS A 383 -4.00 -6.82 0.71
N ASN A 384 -4.99 -7.41 1.40
CA ASN A 384 -6.42 -7.23 1.12
C ASN A 384 -7.22 -7.11 2.42
N GLY A 385 -8.29 -6.33 2.39
CA GLY A 385 -9.17 -6.10 3.54
C GLY A 385 -9.70 -4.68 3.55
N SER A 386 -10.61 -4.40 4.47
CA SER A 386 -11.07 -3.04 4.77
C SER A 386 -10.50 -2.58 6.10
N TYR A 387 -10.26 -1.28 6.24
CA TYR A 387 -9.81 -0.70 7.49
C TYR A 387 -10.66 0.51 7.86
N TYR A 388 -10.74 0.80 9.16
CA TYR A 388 -11.26 2.06 9.66
C TYR A 388 -10.60 2.43 11.00
N PHE A 389 -10.50 3.72 11.27
CA PHE A 389 -9.90 4.27 12.48
C PHE A 389 -10.95 4.83 13.43
N LEU A 390 -10.78 4.55 14.72
CA LEU A 390 -11.59 5.07 15.80
C LEU A 390 -10.71 5.98 16.68
N ASN A 391 -11.11 7.25 16.85
CA ASN A 391 -10.44 8.23 17.73
C ASN A 391 -10.69 7.95 19.24
N HIS A 392 -10.71 6.68 19.63
CA HIS A 392 -10.85 6.25 21.01
C HIS A 392 -9.93 5.06 21.27
N LEU A 393 -9.02 5.23 22.22
CA LEU A 393 -8.13 4.20 22.71
C LEU A 393 -8.75 3.56 23.97
N PRO A 394 -9.22 2.30 23.92
CA PRO A 394 -9.67 1.61 25.12
C PRO A 394 -8.49 1.37 26.08
N LYS A 395 -8.76 1.16 27.37
CA LYS A 395 -7.73 0.73 28.33
C LYS A 395 -7.16 -0.62 27.87
N ILE A 396 -5.87 -0.64 27.55
CA ILE A 396 -5.15 -1.81 27.05
C ILE A 396 -3.78 -1.91 27.71
N LYS A 397 -3.23 -3.13 27.74
CA LYS A 397 -1.84 -3.33 28.16
C LYS A 397 -0.90 -2.89 27.03
N HIS A 398 0.12 -2.11 27.37
CA HIS A 398 1.18 -1.77 26.44
C HIS A 398 2.08 -2.99 26.29
N THR A 399 2.17 -3.53 25.08
CA THR A 399 3.02 -4.69 24.77
C THR A 399 3.98 -4.41 23.63
N ILE A 400 3.95 -3.20 23.09
CA ILE A 400 4.85 -2.69 22.07
C ILE A 400 5.32 -1.34 22.61
N SER A 401 6.63 -1.17 22.68
CA SER A 401 7.28 0.07 23.11
C SER A 401 8.24 0.59 22.04
N GLU A 402 8.52 -0.21 21.01
CA GLU A 402 9.40 0.19 19.92
C GLU A 402 8.67 1.13 18.94
N PRO A 403 9.36 2.17 18.46
CA PRO A 403 8.84 3.05 17.41
C PRO A 403 8.53 2.29 16.12
N LEU A 404 7.63 2.84 15.30
CA LEU A 404 7.22 2.24 14.03
C LEU A 404 8.42 1.86 13.14
N SER A 405 9.41 2.73 13.00
CA SER A 405 10.62 2.46 12.19
C SER A 405 11.35 1.18 12.61
N VAL A 406 11.52 0.97 13.91
CA VAL A 406 12.16 -0.23 14.48
C VAL A 406 11.28 -1.47 14.27
N LEU A 407 9.95 -1.33 14.44
CA LEU A 407 9.03 -2.41 14.19
C LEU A 407 9.11 -2.90 12.73
N LEU A 408 9.20 -1.97 11.78
CA LEU A 408 9.34 -2.27 10.36
C LEU A 408 10.65 -2.97 10.01
N LEU A 409 11.76 -2.55 10.62
CA LEU A 409 13.06 -3.21 10.46
C LEU A 409 13.06 -4.65 10.98
N SER A 410 12.26 -4.93 12.02
CA SER A 410 12.15 -6.26 12.60
C SER A 410 11.23 -7.23 11.83
N MET A 411 10.64 -6.80 10.72
CA MET A 411 9.78 -7.64 9.88
C MET A 411 10.63 -8.47 8.92
N THR A 412 11.02 -9.66 9.36
CA THR A 412 11.56 -10.66 8.41
C THR A 412 10.42 -11.24 7.58
N PRO A 413 10.55 -11.36 6.24
CA PRO A 413 9.55 -12.03 5.43
C PRO A 413 9.50 -13.51 5.80
N HIS A 414 8.31 -14.03 6.12
CA HIS A 414 8.10 -15.47 6.13
C HIS A 414 8.11 -15.95 4.68
N ARG A 415 9.15 -16.70 4.28
CA ARG A 415 9.22 -17.39 3.00
C ARG A 415 7.99 -18.29 2.86
N GLU A 416 7.12 -18.01 1.90
CA GLU A 416 6.49 -19.10 1.16
C GLU A 416 7.59 -19.75 0.32
N ALA A 417 7.77 -21.07 0.47
CA ALA A 417 8.77 -21.82 -0.28
C ALA A 417 8.61 -21.56 -1.78
N PRO A 418 9.71 -21.36 -2.54
CA PRO A 418 9.62 -21.21 -3.98
C PRO A 418 9.01 -22.50 -4.55
N LYS A 419 7.85 -22.37 -5.20
CA LYS A 419 7.44 -23.36 -6.18
C LYS A 419 8.48 -23.30 -7.30
N SER A 420 9.16 -24.42 -7.47
CA SER A 420 10.12 -24.68 -8.53
C SER A 420 9.59 -24.24 -9.89
N THR A 421 10.25 -23.26 -10.49
CA THR A 421 10.53 -23.24 -11.92
C THR A 421 11.92 -22.64 -12.07
N ASP A 422 12.87 -23.53 -12.31
CA ASP A 422 14.22 -23.26 -12.76
C ASP A 422 14.24 -22.43 -14.07
N GLU A 423 15.40 -21.84 -14.35
CA GLU A 423 15.85 -21.23 -15.64
C GLU A 423 15.82 -19.71 -15.85
N LYS A 424 15.64 -18.84 -14.84
CA LYS A 424 15.77 -17.37 -15.08
C LYS A 424 16.73 -16.57 -14.20
N ALA A 425 17.36 -17.19 -13.20
CA ALA A 425 18.25 -16.47 -12.28
C ALA A 425 19.72 -16.36 -12.77
N ALA A 426 20.12 -17.14 -13.79
CA ALA A 426 21.52 -17.21 -14.20
C ALA A 426 21.95 -16.11 -15.20
N GLU A 427 21.02 -15.47 -15.91
CA GLU A 427 21.35 -14.40 -16.89
C GLU A 427 21.49 -13.00 -16.27
N THR A 428 21.02 -12.80 -15.03
CA THR A 428 21.03 -11.47 -14.40
C THR A 428 22.35 -11.13 -13.70
N ASP A 429 23.09 -12.12 -13.21
CA ASP A 429 24.30 -11.88 -12.41
C ASP A 429 25.52 -11.47 -13.24
N GLU A 430 25.59 -11.89 -14.52
CA GLU A 430 26.71 -11.53 -15.41
C GLU A 430 26.59 -10.11 -16.00
N PHE A 431 25.37 -9.55 -16.04
CA PHE A 431 25.09 -8.24 -16.61
C PHE A 431 25.47 -7.08 -15.67
N PHE A 432 25.25 -7.22 -14.36
CA PHE A 432 25.54 -6.17 -13.38
C PHE A 432 27.01 -6.10 -12.95
N ALA A 433 27.84 -7.07 -13.31
CA ALA A 433 29.28 -7.04 -13.05
C ALA A 433 30.07 -6.17 -14.05
N LYS A 434 29.43 -5.68 -15.13
CA LYS A 434 30.07 -4.94 -16.23
C LYS A 434 29.54 -3.51 -16.46
N ILE A 435 28.64 -3.01 -15.61
CA ILE A 435 28.11 -1.64 -15.63
C ILE A 435 28.19 -1.09 -14.19
#